data_AF-A0A016QNZ6-F1
#
_entry.id   AF-A0A016QNZ6-F1
#
_cell.length_a   1.000
_cell.length_b   1.000
_cell.length_c   1.000
_cell.angle_alpha   90.00
_cell.angle_beta   90.00
_cell.angle_gamma   90.00
#
_symmetry.space_group_name_H-M   'P 1'
#
loop_
_entity.id
_entity.type
_entity.pdbx_description
1 polymer ?
#
loop_
_entity_poly.entity_id
_entity_poly.type
_entity_poly.pdbx_seq_one_letter_code
_entity_poly.pdbx_strand_id
1 'polypeptide(L)' 'MTADRLQTLLHAETYWTARALREQGSRFYRALGEALEAADLGNRRRIYAAWTDELWEFYERGLRLEAAEREGAAGEG' A
#
# COMPACT_ATOMS: atom_id res chain seq x y z
N MET A 1 -16.59 -5.78 -7.61
CA MET A 1 -15.74 -4.59 -7.83
C MET A 1 -15.09 -4.10 -6.54
N THR A 2 -15.79 -3.47 -5.57
CA THR A 2 -15.18 -3.05 -4.29
C THR A 2 -14.85 -4.20 -3.34
N ALA A 3 -15.69 -5.24 -3.29
CA ALA A 3 -15.39 -6.45 -2.51
C ALA A 3 -14.10 -7.16 -2.98
N ASP A 4 -13.88 -7.22 -4.29
CA ASP A 4 -12.66 -7.82 -4.87
C ASP A 4 -11.42 -6.98 -4.55
N ARG A 5 -11.54 -5.65 -4.61
CA ARG A 5 -10.46 -4.72 -4.24
C ARG A 5 -10.06 -4.87 -2.78
N LEU A 6 -11.03 -4.92 -1.86
CA LEU A 6 -10.75 -5.11 -0.44
C LEU A 6 -10.02 -6.42 -0.17
N GLN A 7 -10.45 -7.52 -0.79
CA GLN A 7 -9.76 -8.81 -0.65
C GLN A 7 -8.32 -8.73 -1.17
N THR A 8 -8.11 -8.15 -2.34
CA THR A 8 -6.77 -7.94 -2.88
C THR A 8 -5.88 -7.13 -1.95
N LEU A 9 -6.38 -6.01 -1.40
CA LEU A 9 -5.62 -5.18 -0.45
C LEU A 9 -5.24 -5.93 0.83
N LEU A 10 -6.12 -6.81 1.33
CA LEU A 10 -5.87 -7.61 2.53
C LEU A 10 -4.81 -8.70 2.32
N HIS A 11 -4.64 -9.19 1.09
CA HIS A 11 -3.69 -10.23 0.73
C HIS A 11 -2.37 -9.69 0.16
N ALA A 12 -2.33 -8.43 -0.28
CA ALA A 12 -1.13 -7.78 -0.78
C ALA A 12 -0.12 -7.49 0.33
N GLU A 13 1.16 -7.38 -0.06
CA GLU A 13 2.20 -6.89 0.84
C GLU A 13 1.93 -5.42 1.21
N THR A 14 1.54 -5.20 2.48
CA THR A 14 1.19 -3.87 3.01
C THR A 14 2.30 -2.84 2.83
N TYR A 15 3.56 -3.28 2.87
CA TYR A 15 4.76 -2.43 2.73
C TYR A 15 4.70 -1.52 1.50
N TRP A 16 4.38 -2.05 0.32
CA TRP A 16 4.39 -1.28 -0.92
C TRP A 16 3.32 -0.20 -0.98
N THR A 17 2.13 -0.52 -0.47
CA THR A 17 1.04 0.46 -0.36
C THR A 17 1.41 1.56 0.65
N ALA A 18 1.96 1.17 1.80
CA ALA A 18 2.41 2.11 2.84
C ALA A 18 3.56 3.00 2.34
N ARG A 19 4.48 2.46 1.56
CA ARG A 19 5.56 3.23 0.93
C ARG A 19 5.01 4.23 -0.09
N ALA A 20 4.11 3.83 -0.96
CA ALA A 20 3.48 4.72 -1.94
C ALA A 20 2.74 5.89 -1.26
N LEU A 21 2.09 5.65 -0.12
CA LEU A 21 1.48 6.69 0.71
C LEU A 21 2.52 7.69 1.26
N ARG A 22 3.66 7.19 1.76
CA ARG A 22 4.74 8.03 2.32
C ARG A 22 5.43 8.89 1.27
N GLU A 23 5.58 8.39 0.04
CA GLU A 23 6.28 9.09 -1.06
C GLU A 23 5.46 10.20 -1.72
N GLN A 24 4.14 10.27 -1.49
CA GLN A 24 3.28 11.29 -2.10
C GLN A 24 3.54 12.73 -1.60
N GLY A 25 4.31 12.91 -0.52
CA GLY A 25 4.69 14.23 0.01
C GLY A 25 3.65 14.93 0.88
N SER A 26 2.48 14.32 1.11
CA SER A 26 1.47 14.80 2.07
C SER A 26 1.79 14.31 3.48
N ARG A 27 1.73 15.22 4.47
CA ARG A 27 1.87 14.84 5.89
C ARG A 27 0.80 13.86 6.34
N PHE A 28 -0.42 14.01 5.82
CA PHE A 28 -1.52 13.10 6.11
C PHE A 28 -1.23 11.69 5.59
N TYR A 29 -0.90 11.55 4.31
CA TYR A 29 -0.63 10.24 3.72
C TYR A 29 0.63 9.59 4.29
N ARG A 30 1.63 10.39 4.69
CA ARG A 30 2.77 9.89 5.45
C ARG A 30 2.35 9.22 6.76
N ALA A 31 1.56 9.91 7.58
CA ALA A 31 1.06 9.36 8.85
C ALA A 31 0.14 8.15 8.63
N LEU A 32 -0.70 8.16 7.58
CA LEU A 32 -1.53 7.02 7.23
C LEU A 32 -0.68 5.80 6.82
N GLY A 33 0.38 5.99 6.04
CA GLY A 33 1.32 4.92 5.69
C GLY A 33 2.03 4.33 6.90
N GLU A 34 2.47 5.17 7.83
CA GLU A 34 3.06 4.74 9.11
C GLU A 34 2.03 3.95 9.96
N ALA A 35 0.80 4.44 10.06
CA ALA A 35 -0.27 3.76 10.79
C ALA A 35 -0.65 2.41 10.15
N LEU A 36 -0.70 2.34 8.82
CA LEU A 36 -1.02 1.13 8.07
C LEU A 36 0.00 0.02 8.29
N GLU A 37 1.29 0.37 8.31
CA GLU A 37 2.40 -0.56 8.53
C GLU A 37 2.46 -1.04 9.99
N ALA A 38 2.20 -0.14 10.95
CA ALA A 38 2.20 -0.46 12.37
C ALA A 38 0.92 -1.19 12.85
N ALA A 39 -0.16 -1.15 12.07
CA ALA A 39 -1.44 -1.74 12.45
C ALA A 39 -1.37 -3.27 12.56
N ASP A 40 -2.10 -3.83 13.52
CA ASP A 40 -2.44 -5.26 13.53
C ASP A 40 -3.43 -5.61 12.41
N LEU A 41 -3.69 -6.91 12.20
CA LEU A 41 -4.58 -7.39 11.15
C LEU A 41 -6.01 -6.80 11.25
N GLY A 42 -6.55 -6.64 12.46
CA GLY A 42 -7.89 -6.11 12.66
C GLY A 42 -7.97 -4.63 12.28
N ASN A 43 -6.99 -3.85 12.68
CA ASN A 43 -6.89 -2.43 12.36
C ASN A 43 -6.58 -2.19 10.87
N ARG A 44 -5.70 -3.01 10.25
CA ARG A 44 -5.50 -2.97 8.79
C ARG A 44 -6.78 -3.22 8.03
N ARG A 45 -7.56 -4.23 8.45
CA ARG A 45 -8.85 -4.52 7.82
C ARG A 45 -9.82 -3.35 7.93
N ARG A 46 -9.87 -2.66 9.08
CA ARG A 46 -10.69 -1.46 9.24
C ARG A 46 -10.24 -0.33 8.32
N ILE A 47 -8.94 -0.07 8.24
CA ILE A 47 -8.37 0.97 7.37
C ILE A 47 -8.72 0.68 5.90
N TYR A 48 -8.42 -0.52 5.40
CA TYR A 48 -8.71 -0.90 4.02
C TYR A 48 -10.20 -0.90 3.71
N ALA A 49 -11.06 -1.39 4.61
CA ALA A 49 -12.50 -1.40 4.38
C ALA A 49 -13.11 0.00 4.35
N ALA A 50 -12.60 0.93 5.16
CA ALA A 50 -13.13 2.29 5.22
C ALA A 50 -12.67 3.16 4.03
N TRP A 51 -11.49 2.89 3.47
CA TRP A 51 -10.83 3.71 2.44
C TRP A 51 -10.43 2.86 1.22
N THR A 52 -11.28 1.89 0.83
CA THR A 52 -10.92 0.89 -0.19
C THR A 52 -10.54 1.54 -1.51
N ASP A 53 -11.30 2.53 -1.97
CA ASP A 53 -11.08 3.15 -3.27
C ASP A 53 -9.88 4.10 -3.25
N GLU A 54 -9.71 4.89 -2.19
CA GLU A 54 -8.56 5.78 -2.04
C GLU A 54 -7.25 4.99 -1.93
N LEU A 55 -7.24 3.90 -1.16
CA LEU A 55 -6.05 3.06 -0.99
C LEU A 55 -5.76 2.18 -2.21
N TRP A 56 -6.73 1.95 -3.09
CA TRP A 56 -6.52 1.22 -4.34
C TRP A 56 -5.50 1.92 -5.25
N GLU A 57 -5.58 3.24 -5.39
CA GLU A 57 -4.61 4.00 -6.19
C GLU A 57 -3.18 3.90 -5.64
N PHE A 58 -3.04 3.84 -4.31
CA PHE A 58 -1.74 3.67 -3.66
C PHE A 58 -1.21 2.25 -3.78
N TYR A 59 -2.09 1.26 -3.76
CA TYR A 59 -1.73 -0.12 -4.06
C TYR A 59 -1.15 -0.25 -5.48
N GLU A 60 -1.83 0.32 -6.48
CA GLU A 60 -1.34 0.30 -7.88
C GLU A 60 -0.02 1.06 -8.08
N ARG A 61 0.22 2.12 -7.28
CA ARG A 61 1.53 2.80 -7.23
C ARG A 61 2.57 1.93 -6.54
N GLY A 62 2.20 1.25 -5.45
CA GLY A 62 3.06 0.32 -4.73
C GLY A 62 3.57 -0.81 -5.62
N LEU A 63 2.72 -1.39 -6.46
CA LEU A 63 3.12 -2.42 -7.43
C LEU A 63 4.20 -1.92 -8.41
N ARG A 64 4.13 -0.64 -8.80
CA ARG A 64 5.15 -0.03 -9.68
C ARG A 64 6.48 0.19 -8.96
N LEU A 65 6.44 0.57 -7.68
CA LEU A 65 7.65 0.67 -6.85
C LEU A 65 8.30 -0.70 -6.66
N GLU A 66 7.50 -1.73 -6.38
CA GLU A 66 7.97 -3.11 -6.25
C GLU A 66 8.65 -3.60 -7.53
N ALA A 67 8.01 -3.38 -8.68
CA ALA A 67 8.58 -3.73 -9.98
C ALA A 67 9.91 -3.01 -10.23
N ALA A 68 9.96 -1.70 -9.98
CA ALA A 68 11.17 -0.90 -10.17
C ALA A 68 12.33 -1.36 -9.27
N GLU A 69 12.06 -1.72 -8.00
CA GLU A 69 13.11 -2.25 -7.12
C GLU A 69 13.59 -3.65 -7.52
N ARG A 70 12.69 -4.52 -7.98
CA ARG A 70 13.07 -5.84 -8.49
C ARG A 70 13.91 -5.74 -9.77
N GLU A 71 13.57 -4.83 -10.66
CA GLU A 71 14.32 -4.56 -11.89
C GLU A 71 15.70 -3.96 -11.58
N GLY A 72 15.77 -2.99 -10.66
CA GLY A 72 17.04 -2.39 -10.21
C GLY A 72 17.98 -3.42 -9.58
N ALA A 73 17.45 -4.31 -8.73
CA ALA A 73 18.25 -5.38 -8.11
C ALA A 73 18.75 -6.44 -9.12
N ALA A 74 18.04 -6.64 -10.23
CA ALA A 74 18.43 -7.60 -11.27
C ALA A 74 19.50 -7.07 -12.25
N GLY A 75 19.65 -5.74 -12.37
CA GLY A 75 20.65 -5.10 -13.24
C GLY A 75 22.04 -4.95 -12.62
N GLU A 76 22.18 -5.21 -11.32
CA GLU A 76 23.45 -5.11 -10.57
C GLU A 76 24.15 -6.46 -10.33
N GLY A 77 23.62 -7.56 -10.90
CA GLY A 77 24.18 -8.92 -10.81
C GLY A 77 24.79 -9.42 -12.11
#